data_AF-A0A0D6KP78-F1
#
_entry.id   AF-A0A0D6KP78-F1
#
_cell.length_a   1.000
_cell.length_b   1.000
_cell.length_c   1.000
_cell.angle_alpha   90.00
_cell.angle_beta   90.00
_cell.angle_gamma   90.00
#
_symmetry.space_group_name_H-M   'P 1'
#
loop_
_entity.id
_entity.type
_entity.pdbx_description
1 polymer ?
#
loop_
_entity_poly.entity_id
_entity_poly.type
_entity_poly.pdbx_seq_one_letter_code
_entity_poly.pdbx_strand_id
1 'polypeptide(L)'
;MNERSLIDNPITLVVKEPMFCMNERSLIDNPITLVMKEPMFCMDERSLIDNPITLVVKEPMFCMNERSLIDNPITLVVKEPMFCMNERSLIDNPITLVVKEPMFCMNERSLIDNPITLVVKEPMFCMNERSLIDNPITLVVKEPMFCMNERSLIDNPITLVMKEPMFSMDERSLIDNPITLVMKEPMFSMDEVTLLRKADLATALVNKYCFTKSNCT
;
A
#
# COMPACT_ATOMS: atom_id res chain seq x y z
N MET A 1 -18.39 -4.57 -27.49
CA MET A 1 -18.53 -4.60 -26.01
C MET A 1 -18.27 -3.18 -25.54
N ASN A 2 -18.92 -2.67 -24.50
CA ASN A 2 -18.62 -1.32 -24.00
C ASN A 2 -17.14 -1.29 -23.61
N GLU A 3 -16.30 -0.60 -24.39
CA GLU A 3 -14.85 -0.56 -24.16
C GLU A 3 -14.49 0.30 -22.93
N ARG A 4 -15.46 1.02 -22.38
CA ARG A 4 -15.29 1.92 -21.24
C ARG A 4 -16.47 1.87 -20.29
N SER A 5 -16.15 1.81 -18.99
CA SER A 5 -17.08 2.06 -17.89
C SER A 5 -16.77 3.41 -17.26
N LEU A 6 -17.79 4.26 -17.08
CA LEU A 6 -17.66 5.56 -16.44
C LEU A 6 -18.78 5.76 -15.43
N ILE A 7 -18.42 6.09 -14.21
CA ILE A 7 -19.32 6.62 -13.20
C ILE A 7 -18.80 7.98 -12.79
N ASP A 8 -19.62 9.02 -12.99
CA ASP A 8 -19.21 10.41 -12.81
C ASP A 8 -20.02 11.07 -11.70
N ASN A 9 -19.33 11.67 -10.72
CA ASN A 9 -19.88 12.44 -9.61
C ASN A 9 -21.02 11.77 -8.80
N PRO A 10 -20.96 10.47 -8.44
CA PRO A 10 -22.01 9.87 -7.63
C PRO A 10 -21.95 10.39 -6.20
N ILE A 11 -23.07 10.91 -5.69
CA ILE A 11 -23.16 11.29 -4.27
C ILE A 11 -23.00 10.07 -3.37
N THR A 12 -23.61 8.94 -3.73
CA THR A 12 -23.43 7.68 -3.01
C THR A 12 -23.57 6.54 -4.00
N LEU A 13 -22.51 5.77 -4.15
CA LEU A 13 -22.51 4.52 -4.88
C LEU A 13 -22.27 3.38 -3.89
N VAL A 14 -23.28 2.51 -3.75
CA VAL A 14 -23.15 1.29 -2.96
C VAL A 14 -23.27 0.09 -3.89
N VAL A 15 -22.17 -0.63 -4.04
CA VAL A 15 -22.15 -1.92 -4.74
C VAL A 15 -22.61 -2.97 -3.74
N LYS A 16 -23.80 -3.53 -3.99
CA LYS A 16 -24.47 -4.53 -3.13
C LYS A 16 -24.62 -5.89 -3.79
N GLU A 17 -24.09 -6.05 -5.00
CA GLU A 17 -24.02 -7.31 -5.72
C GLU A 17 -22.57 -7.50 -6.19
N PRO A 18 -22.08 -8.75 -6.33
CA PRO A 18 -20.75 -9.00 -6.86
C PRO A 18 -20.57 -8.29 -8.20
N MET A 19 -19.49 -7.51 -8.33
CA MET A 19 -19.22 -6.74 -9.54
C MET A 19 -18.07 -7.35 -10.31
N PHE A 20 -18.27 -7.56 -11.61
CA PHE A 20 -17.23 -7.97 -12.55
C PHE A 20 -17.06 -6.87 -13.60
N CYS A 21 -15.91 -6.22 -13.60
CA CYS A 21 -15.51 -5.23 -14.60
C CYS A 21 -14.46 -5.85 -15.53
N MET A 22 -14.79 -5.95 -16.82
CA MET A 22 -13.92 -6.48 -17.87
C MET A 22 -13.94 -5.53 -19.07
N ASN A 23 -13.20 -4.43 -19.00
CA ASN A 23 -13.20 -3.34 -19.98
C ASN A 23 -11.77 -2.93 -20.35
N GLU A 24 -11.59 -2.16 -21.42
CA GLU A 24 -10.27 -1.51 -21.63
C GLU A 24 -10.03 -0.46 -20.53
N ARG A 25 -11.08 0.29 -20.16
CA ARG A 25 -10.99 1.34 -19.13
C ARG A 25 -12.18 1.36 -18.21
N SER A 26 -11.91 1.50 -16.92
CA SER A 26 -12.89 1.79 -15.88
C SER A 26 -12.49 3.07 -15.14
N LEU A 27 -13.44 4.01 -15.02
CA LEU A 27 -13.28 5.26 -14.30
C LEU A 27 -14.45 5.48 -13.34
N ILE A 28 -14.14 5.72 -12.07
CA ILE A 28 -15.07 6.30 -11.10
C ILE A 28 -14.51 7.66 -10.70
N ASP A 29 -15.18 8.72 -11.11
CA ASP A 29 -14.74 10.10 -10.88
C ASP A 29 -15.58 10.78 -9.79
N ASN A 30 -14.89 11.45 -8.86
CA ASN A 30 -15.46 12.30 -7.81
C ASN A 30 -16.60 11.66 -6.97
N PRO A 31 -16.52 10.39 -6.52
CA PRO A 31 -17.56 9.85 -5.65
C PRO A 31 -17.47 10.47 -4.25
N ILE A 32 -18.59 11.02 -3.75
CA ILE A 32 -18.63 11.47 -2.35
C ILE A 32 -18.56 10.26 -1.41
N THR A 33 -19.22 9.16 -1.75
CA THR A 33 -19.14 7.92 -0.98
C THR A 33 -19.26 6.72 -1.90
N LEU A 34 -18.20 5.92 -1.95
CA LEU A 34 -18.16 4.62 -2.62
C LEU A 34 -18.01 3.53 -1.57
N VAL A 35 -19.03 2.69 -1.43
CA VAL A 35 -18.99 1.54 -0.53
C VAL A 35 -19.18 0.26 -1.31
N MET A 36 -18.21 -0.62 -1.21
CA MET A 36 -18.29 -1.95 -1.77
C MET A 36 -18.61 -2.93 -0.66
N LYS A 37 -19.78 -3.55 -0.76
CA LYS A 37 -20.31 -4.49 0.23
C LYS A 37 -20.41 -5.91 -0.30
N GLU A 38 -19.94 -6.15 -1.52
CA GLU A 38 -19.85 -7.45 -2.16
C GLU A 38 -18.50 -7.54 -2.88
N PRO A 39 -18.00 -8.75 -3.16
CA PRO A 39 -16.74 -8.93 -3.85
C PRO A 39 -16.70 -8.20 -5.19
N MET A 40 -15.54 -7.61 -5.51
CA MET A 40 -15.30 -7.00 -6.80
C MET A 40 -14.13 -7.67 -7.49
N PHE A 41 -14.33 -7.94 -8.78
CA PHE A 41 -13.30 -8.41 -9.70
C PHE A 41 -13.14 -7.37 -10.81
N CYS A 42 -11.96 -6.78 -10.91
CA CYS A 42 -11.61 -5.79 -11.92
C CYS A 42 -10.49 -6.37 -12.78
N MET A 43 -10.76 -6.62 -14.05
CA MET A 43 -9.75 -7.06 -15.02
C MET A 43 -9.79 -6.12 -16.23
N ASP A 44 -9.14 -4.96 -16.08
CA ASP A 44 -9.13 -3.88 -17.07
C ASP A 44 -7.69 -3.56 -17.50
N GLU A 45 -7.48 -2.98 -18.69
CA GLU A 45 -6.14 -2.41 -18.99
C GLU A 45 -5.86 -1.25 -18.02
N ARG A 46 -6.88 -0.42 -17.76
CA ARG A 46 -6.78 0.73 -16.86
C ARG A 46 -7.98 0.87 -15.96
N SER A 47 -7.72 0.93 -14.66
CA SER A 47 -8.71 1.23 -13.63
C SER A 47 -8.30 2.48 -12.85
N LEU A 48 -9.20 3.46 -12.77
CA LEU A 48 -8.99 4.73 -12.05
C LEU A 48 -10.18 5.02 -11.12
N ILE A 49 -9.89 5.29 -9.85
CA ILE A 49 -10.82 5.96 -8.93
C ILE A 49 -10.20 7.32 -8.59
N ASP A 50 -10.84 8.39 -9.05
CA ASP A 50 -10.33 9.75 -8.89
C ASP A 50 -11.15 10.53 -7.85
N ASN A 51 -10.45 11.25 -6.97
CA ASN A 51 -10.98 12.13 -5.94
C ASN A 51 -12.13 11.55 -5.07
N PRO A 52 -12.06 10.30 -4.56
CA PRO A 52 -13.10 9.80 -3.67
C PRO A 52 -13.01 10.50 -2.30
N ILE A 53 -14.11 11.10 -1.84
CA ILE A 53 -14.17 11.63 -0.47
C ILE A 53 -14.12 10.46 0.54
N THR A 54 -14.84 9.38 0.25
CA THR A 54 -14.80 8.19 1.09
C THR A 54 -14.94 6.94 0.24
N LEU A 55 -13.91 6.09 0.27
CA LEU A 55 -13.90 4.76 -0.33
C LEU A 55 -13.78 3.71 0.78
N VAL A 56 -14.79 2.86 0.90
CA VAL A 56 -14.79 1.75 1.85
C VAL A 56 -14.98 0.43 1.13
N VAL A 57 -13.94 -0.40 1.19
CA VAL A 57 -13.96 -1.78 0.70
C VAL A 57 -14.25 -2.67 1.89
N LYS A 58 -15.44 -3.29 1.91
CA LYS A 58 -15.92 -4.14 3.00
C LYS A 58 -16.01 -5.62 2.63
N GLU A 59 -15.62 -5.97 1.42
CA GLU A 59 -15.58 -7.33 0.89
C GLU A 59 -14.32 -7.48 0.03
N PRO A 60 -13.85 -8.71 -0.22
CA PRO A 60 -12.63 -8.93 -0.97
C PRO A 60 -12.62 -8.23 -2.32
N MET A 61 -11.51 -7.59 -2.64
CA MET A 61 -11.28 -6.94 -3.93
C MET A 61 -10.14 -7.64 -4.66
N PHE A 62 -10.39 -8.01 -5.91
CA PHE A 62 -9.40 -8.57 -6.82
C PHE A 62 -9.22 -7.63 -8.01
N CYS A 63 -8.02 -7.07 -8.15
CA CYS A 63 -7.64 -6.19 -9.26
C CYS A 63 -6.52 -6.84 -10.06
N MET A 64 -6.77 -7.08 -11.34
CA MET A 64 -5.80 -7.62 -12.29
C MET A 64 -5.73 -6.71 -13.52
N ASN A 65 -4.94 -5.65 -13.45
CA ASN A 65 -4.92 -4.59 -14.44
C ASN A 65 -3.50 -4.31 -14.95
N GLU A 66 -3.33 -3.77 -16.16
CA GLU A 66 -2.01 -3.19 -16.48
C GLU A 66 -1.73 -1.99 -15.56
N ARG A 67 -2.76 -1.15 -15.33
CA ARG A 67 -2.64 0.02 -14.46
C ARG A 67 -3.85 0.17 -13.55
N SER A 68 -3.59 0.30 -12.26
CA SER A 68 -4.57 0.67 -11.24
C SER A 68 -4.11 1.93 -10.52
N LEU A 69 -4.98 2.93 -10.44
CA LEU A 69 -4.74 4.20 -9.76
C LEU A 69 -5.93 4.56 -8.86
N ILE A 70 -5.64 4.90 -7.60
CA ILE A 70 -6.54 5.62 -6.73
C ILE A 70 -5.89 6.98 -6.45
N ASP A 71 -6.49 8.05 -6.96
CA ASP A 71 -5.93 9.40 -6.88
C ASP A 71 -6.71 10.26 -5.89
N ASN A 72 -5.99 11.00 -5.05
CA ASN A 72 -6.48 11.95 -4.06
C ASN A 72 -7.64 11.45 -3.16
N PRO A 73 -7.60 10.22 -2.58
CA PRO A 73 -8.65 9.80 -1.68
C PRO A 73 -8.56 10.57 -0.35
N ILE A 74 -9.64 11.21 0.08
CA ILE A 74 -9.70 11.81 1.42
C ILE A 74 -9.68 10.70 2.48
N THR A 75 -10.42 9.62 2.26
CA THR A 75 -10.43 8.47 3.17
C THR A 75 -10.60 7.18 2.37
N LEU A 76 -9.59 6.31 2.43
CA LEU A 76 -9.63 4.95 1.92
C LEU A 76 -9.51 3.96 3.09
N VAL A 77 -10.54 3.14 3.26
CA VAL A 77 -10.57 2.10 4.29
C VAL A 77 -10.77 0.76 3.63
N VAL A 78 -9.76 -0.09 3.73
CA VAL A 78 -9.79 -1.49 3.30
C VAL A 78 -10.05 -2.32 4.54
N LYS A 79 -11.21 -2.99 4.58
CA LYS A 79 -11.68 -3.78 5.73
C LYS A 79 -11.75 -5.28 5.45
N GLU A 80 -11.41 -5.70 4.25
CA GLU A 80 -11.36 -7.10 3.83
C GLU A 80 -10.14 -7.28 2.91
N PRO A 81 -9.70 -8.53 2.69
CA PRO A 81 -8.51 -8.79 1.91
C PRO A 81 -8.52 -8.14 0.53
N MET A 82 -7.42 -7.51 0.17
CA MET A 82 -7.23 -6.93 -1.15
C MET A 82 -6.11 -7.69 -1.87
N PHE A 83 -6.40 -8.11 -3.09
CA PHE A 83 -5.47 -8.78 -3.99
C PHE A 83 -5.28 -7.91 -5.23
N CYS A 84 -4.07 -7.38 -5.40
CA CYS A 84 -3.70 -6.57 -6.56
C CYS A 84 -2.59 -7.29 -7.32
N MET A 85 -2.84 -7.69 -8.56
CA MET A 85 -1.78 -8.12 -9.48
C MET A 85 -1.79 -7.25 -10.73
N ASN A 86 -0.94 -6.24 -10.74
CA ASN A 86 -0.90 -5.22 -11.78
C ASN A 86 0.51 -5.00 -12.29
N GLU A 87 0.70 -4.55 -13.54
CA GLU A 87 2.03 -4.01 -13.89
C GLU A 87 2.32 -2.79 -13.02
N ARG A 88 1.33 -1.91 -12.84
CA ARG A 88 1.46 -0.70 -12.01
C ARG A 88 0.25 -0.50 -11.11
N SER A 89 0.54 -0.32 -9.82
CA SER A 89 -0.43 0.08 -8.82
C SER A 89 0.03 1.36 -8.13
N LEU A 90 -0.81 2.38 -8.10
CA LEU A 90 -0.53 3.66 -7.45
C LEU A 90 -1.70 4.09 -6.56
N ILE A 91 -1.40 4.48 -5.33
CA ILE A 91 -2.29 5.29 -4.49
C ILE A 91 -1.59 6.63 -4.29
N ASP A 92 -2.15 7.70 -4.86
CA ASP A 92 -1.53 9.03 -4.84
C ASP A 92 -2.28 9.97 -3.89
N ASN A 93 -1.52 10.72 -3.09
CA ASN A 93 -1.98 11.74 -2.14
C ASN A 93 -3.16 11.34 -1.23
N PRO A 94 -3.17 10.14 -0.59
CA PRO A 94 -4.24 9.82 0.34
C PRO A 94 -4.13 10.65 1.62
N ILE A 95 -5.21 11.34 2.01
CA ILE A 95 -5.24 12.01 3.32
C ILE A 95 -5.24 10.96 4.44
N THR A 96 -6.04 9.90 4.28
CA THR A 96 -6.08 8.80 5.24
C THR A 96 -6.27 7.47 4.52
N LEU A 97 -5.27 6.61 4.64
CA LEU A 97 -5.31 5.22 4.19
C LEU A 97 -5.23 4.30 5.41
N VAL A 98 -6.28 3.50 5.62
CA VAL A 98 -6.34 2.50 6.69
C VAL A 98 -6.56 1.12 6.09
N VAL A 99 -5.54 0.28 6.24
CA VAL A 99 -5.59 -1.14 5.88
C VAL A 99 -5.84 -1.92 7.17
N LYS A 100 -7.00 -2.58 7.24
CA LYS A 100 -7.45 -3.32 8.44
C LYS A 100 -7.51 -4.82 8.24
N GLU A 101 -7.19 -5.32 7.05
CA GLU A 101 -7.15 -6.73 6.70
C GLU A 101 -5.96 -6.97 5.77
N PRO A 102 -5.53 -8.23 5.59
CA PRO A 102 -4.36 -8.54 4.79
C PRO A 102 -4.41 -7.96 3.39
N MET A 103 -3.30 -7.36 2.96
CA MET A 103 -3.14 -6.88 1.59
C MET A 103 -2.06 -7.71 0.90
N PHE A 104 -2.39 -8.20 -0.29
CA PHE A 104 -1.49 -8.94 -1.16
C PHE A 104 -1.30 -8.14 -2.46
N CYS A 105 -0.08 -7.67 -2.68
CA CYS A 105 0.30 -6.96 -3.89
C CYS A 105 1.38 -7.78 -4.62
N MET A 106 1.11 -8.17 -5.86
CA MET A 106 2.11 -8.73 -6.76
C MET A 106 2.18 -7.94 -8.05
N ASN A 107 3.04 -6.93 -8.09
CA ASN A 107 3.11 -5.93 -9.14
C ASN A 107 4.53 -5.75 -9.68
N GLU A 108 4.71 -5.31 -10.93
CA GLU A 108 6.05 -4.80 -11.30
C GLU A 108 6.37 -3.56 -10.46
N ARG A 109 5.40 -2.65 -10.30
CA ARG A 109 5.55 -1.43 -9.51
C ARG A 109 4.35 -1.18 -8.62
N SER A 110 4.62 -0.99 -7.34
CA SER A 110 3.66 -0.53 -6.34
C SER A 110 4.16 0.75 -5.67
N LEU A 111 3.34 1.80 -5.69
CA LEU A 111 3.67 3.09 -5.09
C LEU A 111 2.51 3.60 -4.23
N ILE A 112 2.82 4.05 -3.03
CA ILE A 112 1.96 4.93 -2.22
C ILE A 112 2.70 6.26 -2.08
N ASP A 113 2.20 7.31 -2.71
CA ASP A 113 2.87 8.61 -2.76
C ASP A 113 2.15 9.63 -1.86
N ASN A 114 2.95 10.40 -1.11
CA ASN A 114 2.53 11.50 -0.22
C ASN A 114 1.32 11.20 0.72
N PRO A 115 1.25 10.05 1.41
CA PRO A 115 0.16 9.83 2.35
C PRO A 115 0.30 10.73 3.58
N ILE A 116 -0.75 11.47 3.94
CA ILE A 116 -0.75 12.21 5.21
C ILE A 116 -0.78 11.21 6.39
N THR A 117 -1.62 10.19 6.30
CA THR A 117 -1.68 9.14 7.32
C THR A 117 -1.91 7.79 6.66
N LEU A 118 -0.93 6.90 6.82
CA LEU A 118 -1.00 5.50 6.45
C LEU A 118 -0.95 4.64 7.71
N VAL A 119 -2.02 3.88 7.96
CA VAL A 119 -2.11 2.94 9.09
C VAL A 119 -2.35 1.54 8.56
N VAL A 120 -1.37 0.68 8.79
CA VAL A 120 -1.41 -0.74 8.48
C VAL A 120 -1.65 -1.48 9.78
N LYS A 121 -2.81 -2.13 9.90
CA LYS A 121 -3.23 -2.84 11.11
C LYS A 121 -3.25 -4.35 10.99
N GLU A 122 -2.99 -4.88 9.80
CA GLU A 122 -2.94 -6.31 9.51
C GLU A 122 -1.77 -6.58 8.56
N PRO A 123 -1.34 -7.84 8.41
CA PRO A 123 -0.18 -8.17 7.61
C PRO A 123 -0.26 -7.66 6.17
N MET A 124 0.83 -7.09 5.69
CA MET A 124 0.99 -6.76 4.27
C MET A 124 2.02 -7.68 3.63
N PHE A 125 1.67 -8.22 2.46
CA PHE A 125 2.53 -9.04 1.63
C PHE A 125 2.74 -8.34 0.29
N CYS A 126 3.99 -7.93 0.03
CA CYS A 126 4.38 -7.29 -1.22
C CYS A 126 5.40 -8.18 -1.94
N MET A 127 5.08 -8.59 -3.16
CA MET A 127 5.96 -9.35 -4.05
C MET A 127 6.10 -8.61 -5.38
N ASN A 128 7.00 -7.63 -5.44
CA ASN A 128 7.09 -6.67 -6.54
C ASN A 128 8.52 -6.53 -7.08
N GLU A 129 8.71 -6.08 -8.32
CA GLU A 129 10.06 -5.60 -8.69
C GLU A 129 10.40 -4.35 -7.87
N ARG A 130 9.45 -3.41 -7.74
CA ARG A 130 9.62 -2.17 -6.99
C ARG A 130 8.43 -1.86 -6.10
N SER A 131 8.70 -1.65 -4.82
CA SER A 131 7.74 -1.15 -3.83
C SER A 131 8.28 0.15 -3.22
N LEU A 132 7.47 1.21 -3.24
CA LEU A 132 7.84 2.50 -2.67
C LEU A 132 6.68 3.09 -1.85
N ILE A 133 7.00 3.58 -0.66
CA ILE A 133 6.17 4.52 0.10
C ILE A 133 6.97 5.82 0.20
N ASP A 134 6.51 6.86 -0.50
CA ASP A 134 7.24 8.13 -0.61
C ASP A 134 6.57 9.22 0.23
N ASN A 135 7.39 10.00 0.94
CA ASN A 135 7.02 11.16 1.74
C ASN A 135 5.79 10.99 2.68
N PRO A 136 5.64 9.90 3.45
CA PRO A 136 4.52 9.79 4.38
C PRO A 136 4.71 10.77 5.55
N ILE A 137 3.68 11.57 5.86
CA ILE A 137 3.72 12.40 7.08
C ILE A 137 3.68 11.47 8.31
N THR A 138 2.81 10.46 8.29
CA THR A 138 2.73 9.47 9.36
C THR A 138 2.47 8.09 8.78
N LEU A 139 3.43 7.19 8.99
CA LEU A 139 3.33 5.76 8.70
C LEU A 139 3.34 4.97 10.00
N VAL A 140 2.25 4.26 10.28
CA VAL A 140 2.12 3.38 11.44
C VAL A 140 1.85 1.96 10.99
N VAL A 141 2.81 1.09 11.27
CA VAL A 141 2.75 -0.35 11.01
C VAL A 141 2.56 -1.06 12.35
N LYS A 142 1.39 -1.69 12.52
CA LYS A 142 1.02 -2.37 13.77
C LYS A 142 1.12 -3.87 13.72
N GLU A 143 1.23 -4.45 12.53
CA GLU A 143 1.33 -5.88 12.29
C GLU A 143 2.48 -6.15 11.31
N PRO A 144 2.95 -7.40 11.18
CA PRO A 144 4.10 -7.71 10.36
C PRO A 144 3.94 -7.31 8.90
N MET A 145 5.01 -6.74 8.32
CA MET A 145 5.11 -6.54 6.88
C MET A 145 6.09 -7.54 6.30
N PHE A 146 5.72 -8.16 5.19
CA PHE A 146 6.53 -9.10 4.43
C PHE A 146 6.77 -8.53 3.03
N CYS A 147 8.02 -8.25 2.73
CA CYS A 147 8.47 -7.76 1.44
C CYS A 147 9.38 -8.81 0.79
N MET A 148 9.08 -9.17 -0.46
CA MET A 148 9.93 -9.98 -1.32
C MET A 148 10.04 -9.30 -2.67
N ASN A 149 10.91 -8.30 -2.76
CA ASN A 149 11.01 -7.40 -3.89
C ASN A 149 12.44 -7.31 -4.46
N GLU A 150 12.64 -6.85 -5.69
CA GLU A 150 14.01 -6.42 -6.05
C GLU A 150 14.38 -5.17 -5.24
N ARG A 151 13.44 -4.21 -5.11
CA ARG A 151 13.65 -2.98 -4.37
C ARG A 151 12.45 -2.60 -3.52
N SER A 152 12.70 -2.35 -2.24
CA SER A 152 11.76 -1.75 -1.31
C SER A 152 12.32 -0.47 -0.71
N LEU A 153 11.54 0.60 -0.71
CA LEU A 153 11.95 1.90 -0.19
C LEU A 153 10.81 2.55 0.61
N ILE A 154 11.14 3.06 1.79
CA ILE A 154 10.35 4.07 2.50
C ILE A 154 11.18 5.34 2.53
N ASP A 155 10.78 6.36 1.77
CA ASP A 155 11.55 7.59 1.61
C ASP A 155 10.91 8.76 2.36
N ASN A 156 11.75 9.55 3.02
CA ASN A 156 11.42 10.78 3.75
C ASN A 156 10.17 10.73 4.66
N PRO A 157 9.97 9.70 5.51
CA PRO A 157 8.84 9.71 6.44
C PRO A 157 9.06 10.78 7.53
N ILE A 158 8.06 11.64 7.79
CA ILE A 158 8.15 12.54 8.97
C ILE A 158 8.09 11.70 10.26
N THR A 159 7.13 10.78 10.33
CA THR A 159 7.01 9.85 11.46
C THR A 159 6.80 8.42 10.96
N LEU A 160 7.72 7.54 11.31
CA LEU A 160 7.62 6.10 11.08
C LEU A 160 7.55 5.36 12.42
N VAL A 161 6.44 4.65 12.64
CA VAL A 161 6.24 3.82 13.84
C VAL A 161 6.01 2.38 13.42
N MET A 162 6.92 1.50 13.82
CA MET A 162 6.81 0.05 13.64
C MET A 162 6.68 -0.62 15.00
N LYS A 163 5.53 -1.26 15.23
CA LYS A 163 5.24 -1.96 16.49
C LYS A 163 5.57 -3.43 16.44
N GLU A 164 5.47 -4.04 15.27
CA GLU A 164 5.68 -5.45 14.99
C GLU A 164 6.83 -5.60 13.98
N PRO A 165 7.41 -6.82 13.84
CA PRO A 165 8.58 -7.01 13.01
C PRO A 165 8.30 -6.80 11.53
N MET A 166 9.29 -6.27 10.83
CA MET A 166 9.30 -6.23 9.36
C MET A 166 10.25 -7.31 8.85
N PHE A 167 9.78 -8.09 7.88
CA PHE A 167 10.54 -9.11 7.17
C PHE A 167 10.77 -8.67 5.73
N SER A 168 12.03 -8.52 5.34
CA SER A 168 12.40 -8.30 3.94
C SER A 168 13.29 -9.44 3.43
N MET A 169 13.00 -9.86 2.20
CA MET A 169 13.84 -10.74 1.39
C MET A 169 13.95 -10.10 0.01
N ASP A 170 14.58 -8.93 0.01
CA ASP A 170 14.73 -8.07 -1.14
C ASP A 170 16.18 -8.08 -1.67
N GLU A 171 16.44 -7.66 -2.90
CA GLU A 171 17.84 -7.35 -3.27
C GLU A 171 18.29 -6.08 -2.51
N ARG A 172 17.41 -5.07 -2.42
CA ARG A 172 17.68 -3.82 -1.72
C ARG A 172 16.47 -3.34 -0.93
N SER A 173 16.69 -3.08 0.36
CA SER A 173 15.72 -2.41 1.22
C SER A 173 16.34 -1.17 1.87
N LEU A 174 15.64 -0.05 1.80
CA LEU A 174 16.09 1.24 2.34
C LEU A 174 14.95 1.96 3.06
N ILE A 175 15.24 2.45 4.26
CA ILE A 175 14.47 3.53 4.89
C ILE A 175 15.37 4.75 4.90
N ASP A 176 15.00 5.77 4.12
CA ASP A 176 15.80 6.98 3.94
C ASP A 176 15.15 8.18 4.63
N ASN A 177 16.00 9.00 5.27
CA ASN A 177 15.66 10.28 5.90
C ASN A 177 14.38 10.32 6.78
N PRO A 178 14.15 9.38 7.71
CA PRO A 178 13.06 9.51 8.66
C PRO A 178 13.35 10.63 9.67
N ILE A 179 12.43 11.59 9.85
CA ILE A 179 12.57 12.60 10.91
C ILE A 179 12.41 11.95 12.28
N THR A 180 11.36 11.14 12.45
CA THR A 180 11.11 10.36 13.67
C THR A 180 10.95 8.88 13.34
N LEU A 181 11.76 8.04 13.96
CA LEU A 181 11.70 6.58 13.82
C LEU A 181 11.49 5.92 15.18
N VAL A 182 10.40 5.18 15.32
CA VAL A 182 10.08 4.38 16.52
C VAL A 182 9.92 2.93 16.10
N MET A 183 10.85 2.08 16.53
CA MET A 183 10.79 0.63 16.36
C MET A 183 10.65 -0.01 17.73
N LYS A 184 9.61 -0.85 17.92
CA LYS A 184 9.47 -1.67 19.14
C LYS A 184 10.05 -3.06 18.98
N GLU A 185 9.85 -3.65 17.79
CA GLU A 185 10.28 -4.98 17.42
C GLU A 185 11.36 -4.90 16.32
N PRO A 186 12.17 -5.96 16.14
CA PRO A 186 13.30 -5.94 15.21
C PRO A 186 12.86 -6.01 13.75
N MET A 187 13.75 -5.54 12.87
CA MET A 187 13.66 -5.71 11.43
C MET A 187 14.53 -6.92 11.01
N PHE A 188 13.91 -7.92 10.41
CA PHE A 188 14.57 -9.09 9.84
C PHE A 188 14.74 -8.87 8.34
N SER A 189 15.97 -8.91 7.86
CA SER A 189 16.27 -8.69 6.45
C SER A 189 17.29 -9.72 6.00
N MET A 190 16.96 -10.45 4.92
CA MET A 190 17.90 -11.33 4.21
C MET A 190 18.45 -10.68 2.94
N ASP A 191 18.42 -9.35 2.90
CA ASP A 191 18.67 -8.60 1.68
C ASP A 191 20.17 -8.55 1.36
N GLU A 192 20.52 -8.33 0.10
CA GLU A 192 21.91 -8.04 -0.25
C GLU A 192 22.36 -6.71 0.37
N VAL A 193 21.45 -5.73 0.38
CA VAL A 193 21.69 -4.41 0.94
C VAL A 193 20.48 -3.94 1.76
N THR A 194 20.69 -3.75 3.05
CA THR A 194 19.74 -3.09 3.96
C THR A 194 20.35 -1.81 4.50
N LEU A 195 19.69 -0.68 4.31
CA LEU A 195 20.16 0.62 4.80
C LEU A 195 19.09 1.34 5.60
N LEU A 196 19.51 1.88 6.75
CA LEU A 196 18.76 2.88 7.51
C LEU A 196 19.62 4.14 7.53
N ARG A 197 19.22 5.18 6.80
CA ARG A 197 19.96 6.46 6.75
C ARG A 197 19.26 7.49 7.64
N LYS A 198 20.05 8.36 8.27
CA LYS A 198 19.67 9.21 9.41
C LYS A 198 18.98 10.50 8.93
N ALA A 199 17.84 10.85 9.53
CA ALA A 199 17.71 12.15 10.19
C ALA A 199 17.65 11.91 11.71
N ASP A 200 18.00 12.91 12.51
CA ASP A 200 18.59 12.76 13.84
C ASP A 200 17.95 11.77 14.83
N LEU A 201 18.73 10.75 15.21
CA LEU A 201 18.51 9.78 16.30
C LEU A 201 18.16 10.48 17.64
N ALA A 202 16.89 10.82 17.85
CA ALA A 202 16.42 11.37 19.13
C ALA A 202 15.75 10.33 20.03
N THR A 203 15.23 9.20 19.54
CA THR A 203 14.71 8.12 20.42
C THR A 203 14.65 6.77 19.69
N ALA A 204 15.80 6.14 19.49
CA ALA A 204 15.86 4.78 18.98
C ALA A 204 16.05 3.79 20.14
N LEU A 205 14.98 3.08 20.54
CA LEU A 205 15.12 1.82 21.28
C LEU A 205 15.32 0.69 20.27
N VAL A 206 16.44 0.72 19.55
CA VAL A 206 16.79 -0.35 18.62
C VAL A 206 17.33 -1.51 19.44
N ASN A 207 16.49 -2.52 19.71
CA ASN A 207 16.96 -3.86 20.04
C ASN A 207 17.64 -4.41 18.78
N LYS A 208 18.96 -4.25 18.75
CA LYS A 208 19.83 -4.48 17.59
C LYS A 208 20.02 -5.98 17.35
N TYR A 209 19.11 -6.58 16.59
CA TYR A 209 19.33 -7.90 15.98
C TYR A 209 19.06 -7.85 14.47
N CYS A 210 19.91 -7.12 13.73
CA CYS A 210 20.01 -7.34 12.29
C CYS A 210 20.80 -8.63 12.06
N PHE A 211 20.12 -9.71 11.69
CA PHE A 211 20.78 -10.89 11.11
C PHE A 211 20.96 -10.67 9.62
N THR A 212 21.95 -9.86 9.23
CA THR A 212 22.43 -9.86 7.85
C THR A 212 23.14 -11.18 7.58
N LYS A 213 23.02 -11.73 6.37
CA LYS A 213 23.61 -13.01 5.92
C LYS A 213 25.15 -13.12 6.06
N SER A 214 25.80 -12.09 6.59
CA SER A 214 27.24 -12.03 6.85
C SER A 214 27.74 -12.90 8.02
N ASN A 215 26.88 -13.68 8.71
CA ASN A 215 27.26 -14.51 9.86
C ASN A 215 26.69 -15.94 9.84
N CYS A 216 26.51 -16.55 8.67
CA CYS A 216 26.34 -17.99 8.57
C CYS A 216 27.54 -18.58 7.83
N THR A 217 28.48 -19.14 8.61
CA THR A 217 29.50 -20.09 8.12
C THR A 217 28.87 -21.31 7.46
#